data_AF-A0AAW2JSI1-F1
#
_entry.id   AF-A0AAW2JSI1-F1
#
_cell.length_a   1.000
_cell.length_b   1.000
_cell.length_c   1.000
_cell.angle_alpha   90.00
_cell.angle_beta   90.00
_cell.angle_gamma   90.00
#
_symmetry.space_group_name_H-M   'P 1'
#
loop_
_entity.id
_entity.type
_entity.pdbx_description
1 polymer ?
#
loop_
_entity_poly.entity_id
_entity_poly.type
_entity_poly.pdbx_seq_one_letter_code
_entity_poly.pdbx_strand_id
1 'polypeptide(L)'
;MAEANNKGKLVTFTFTSLCWFPLYEADFGWGKPVWVEMLAGMLYKNLVFFTDTATGGWIEARINLRKEDMEKFEADLELQEFLSNSEIVA
;
A
#
# COMPACT_ATOMS: atom_id res chain seq x y z
N MET A 1 -5.16 -5.92 -21.26
CA MET A 1 -5.98 -6.88 -22.03
C MET A 1 -6.08 -8.13 -21.18
N ALA A 2 -7.25 -8.39 -20.59
CA ALA A 2 -7.49 -9.63 -19.84
C ALA A 2 -8.94 -10.05 -20.12
N GLU A 3 -9.09 -11.03 -21.00
CA GLU A 3 -10.30 -11.84 -21.04
C GLU A 3 -10.12 -13.01 -20.10
N ALA A 4 -11.08 -13.19 -19.19
CA ALA A 4 -11.36 -14.48 -18.58
C ALA A 4 -12.85 -14.53 -18.22
N ASN A 5 -13.64 -15.03 -19.17
CA ASN A 5 -14.96 -15.58 -18.87
C ASN A 5 -14.75 -16.88 -18.10
N ASN A 6 -14.90 -16.84 -16.78
CA ASN A 6 -14.96 -18.04 -15.97
C ASN A 6 -16.04 -17.85 -14.91
N LYS A 7 -16.97 -18.81 -14.79
CA LYS A 7 -18.12 -18.78 -13.87
C LYS A 7 -17.71 -19.05 -12.42
N GLY A 8 -16.68 -18.33 -11.96
CA GLY A 8 -16.23 -18.24 -10.59
C GLY A 8 -16.06 -16.76 -10.25
N LYS A 9 -16.30 -16.38 -8.99
CA LYS A 9 -16.08 -15.00 -8.55
C LYS A 9 -14.59 -14.69 -8.62
N LEU A 10 -14.15 -13.99 -9.67
CA LEU A 10 -12.78 -13.52 -9.80
C LEU A 10 -12.53 -12.43 -8.74
N VAL A 11 -11.54 -12.62 -7.88
CA VAL A 11 -11.07 -11.59 -6.95
C VAL A 11 -9.77 -11.03 -7.49
N THR A 12 -9.80 -9.79 -7.95
CA THR A 12 -8.61 -9.09 -8.44
C THR A 12 -7.91 -8.38 -7.28
N PHE A 13 -6.59 -8.50 -7.24
CA PHE A 13 -5.69 -7.70 -6.39
C PHE A 13 -4.73 -6.92 -7.28
N THR A 14 -4.56 -5.64 -6.98
CA THR A 14 -3.69 -4.75 -7.75
C THR A 14 -2.54 -4.31 -6.86
N PHE A 15 -1.32 -4.37 -7.39
CA PHE A 15 -0.09 -3.95 -6.71
C PHE A 15 0.59 -2.87 -7.54
N THR A 16 0.96 -1.77 -6.90
CA THR A 16 1.69 -0.66 -7.53
C THR A 16 2.90 -0.30 -6.69
N SER A 17 4.09 -0.25 -7.28
CA SER A 17 5.27 0.25 -6.57
C SER A 17 5.61 1.66 -7.04
N LEU A 18 5.74 2.56 -6.08
CA LEU A 18 6.31 3.90 -6.22
C LEU A 18 7.64 4.01 -5.47
N CYS A 19 8.27 2.88 -5.13
CA CYS A 19 9.62 2.87 -4.58
C CYS A 19 10.59 3.50 -5.60
N TRP A 20 11.59 4.21 -5.09
CA TRP A 20 12.61 4.97 -5.83
C TRP A 20 12.07 6.11 -6.69
N PHE A 21 10.78 6.42 -6.62
CA PHE A 21 10.31 7.67 -7.15
C PHE A 21 10.77 8.81 -6.22
N PRO A 22 11.21 9.95 -6.78
CA PRO A 22 11.70 11.10 -6.01
C PRO A 22 10.55 11.88 -5.35
N LEU A 23 9.62 11.19 -4.68
CA LEU A 23 8.42 11.76 -4.06
C LEU A 23 8.80 12.77 -2.98
N TYR A 24 9.78 12.44 -2.15
CA TYR A 24 10.29 13.31 -1.08
C TYR A 24 11.28 14.37 -1.55
N GLU A 25 11.69 14.32 -2.82
CA GLU A 25 12.62 15.28 -3.42
C GLU A 25 11.90 16.38 -4.22
N ALA A 26 10.57 16.28 -4.36
CA ALA A 26 9.76 17.27 -5.05
C ALA A 26 9.73 18.60 -4.26
N ASP A 27 10.42 19.62 -4.77
CA ASP A 27 10.39 20.98 -4.23
C ASP A 27 9.90 21.96 -5.31
N PHE A 28 8.77 22.61 -5.03
CA PHE A 28 8.15 23.60 -5.91
C PHE A 28 8.43 25.05 -5.48
N GLY A 29 9.34 25.26 -4.51
CA GLY A 29 9.70 26.56 -3.96
C GLY A 29 9.18 26.81 -2.54
N TRP A 30 8.50 25.82 -1.93
CA TRP A 30 8.01 25.88 -0.54
C TRP A 30 8.70 24.85 0.37
N GLY A 31 9.70 24.15 -0.13
CA GLY A 31 10.38 23.06 0.55
C GLY A 31 9.81 21.69 0.17
N LYS A 32 10.52 20.66 0.63
CA LYS A 32 10.21 19.25 0.37
C LYS A 32 9.01 18.76 1.22
N PRO A 33 8.24 17.78 0.74
CA PRO A 33 7.13 17.23 1.50
C PRO A 33 7.65 16.46 2.72
N VAL A 34 6.97 16.65 3.85
CA VAL A 34 7.25 15.90 5.10
C VAL A 34 6.71 14.47 5.02
N TRP A 35 5.59 14.30 4.32
CA TRP A 35 4.89 13.02 4.16
C TRP A 35 4.17 12.99 2.80
N VAL A 36 4.18 11.83 2.15
CA VAL A 36 3.48 11.59 0.89
C VAL A 36 2.56 10.40 1.09
N GLU A 37 1.27 10.60 0.85
CA GLU A 37 0.26 9.55 0.96
C GLU A 37 -0.54 9.47 -0.32
N MET A 38 -0.78 8.24 -0.77
CA MET A 38 -1.63 8.00 -1.92
C MET A 38 -3.07 7.81 -1.44
N LEU A 39 -3.98 8.70 -1.84
CA LEU A 39 -5.41 8.58 -1.55
C LEU A 39 -6.10 7.37 -2.23
N ALA A 40 -5.33 6.44 -2.80
CA ALA A 40 -5.85 5.32 -3.57
C ALA A 40 -6.67 4.34 -2.72
N GLY A 41 -6.43 4.33 -1.41
CA GLY A 41 -7.25 3.56 -0.46
C GLY A 41 -8.70 3.96 -0.36
N MET A 42 -9.01 5.23 -0.68
CA MET A 42 -10.40 5.69 -0.73
C MET A 42 -11.13 5.30 -2.02
N LEU A 43 -10.39 4.97 -3.10
CA LEU A 43 -10.96 4.84 -4.44
C LEU A 43 -11.04 3.40 -4.94
N TYR A 44 -10.18 2.50 -4.46
CA TYR A 44 -10.07 1.13 -4.99
C TYR A 44 -9.97 0.07 -3.90
N LYS A 45 -10.82 -0.97 -3.99
CA LYS A 45 -10.72 -2.16 -3.15
C LYS A 45 -9.63 -3.09 -3.67
N ASN A 46 -8.98 -3.83 -2.77
CA ASN A 46 -7.92 -4.80 -3.08
C ASN A 46 -6.71 -4.15 -3.77
N LEU A 47 -6.35 -2.95 -3.32
CA LEU A 47 -5.21 -2.21 -3.83
C LEU A 47 -4.11 -2.18 -2.77
N VAL A 48 -2.90 -2.54 -3.20
CA VAL A 48 -1.68 -2.44 -2.43
C VAL A 48 -0.74 -1.50 -3.15
N PHE A 49 -0.17 -0.53 -2.43
CA PHE A 49 0.90 0.30 -2.96
C PHE A 49 2.09 0.36 -2.03
N PHE A 50 3.27 0.49 -2.63
CA PHE A 50 4.55 0.55 -1.94
C PHE A 50 5.21 1.91 -2.17
N THR A 51 5.67 2.55 -1.11
CA THR A 51 6.40 3.83 -1.14
C THR A 51 7.64 3.74 -0.29
N ASP A 52 8.67 4.52 -0.61
CA ASP A 52 9.80 4.70 0.32
C ASP A 52 9.35 5.55 1.53
N THR A 53 10.00 5.39 2.67
CA THR A 53 9.79 6.28 3.82
C THR A 53 10.42 7.66 3.57
N ALA A 54 9.90 8.70 4.24
CA ALA A 54 10.42 10.06 4.15
C ALA A 54 11.90 10.18 4.56
N THR A 55 12.34 9.34 5.50
CA THR A 55 13.72 9.26 5.98
C THR A 55 14.62 8.36 5.12
N GLY A 56 14.04 7.68 4.13
CA GLY A 56 14.71 6.66 3.32
C GLY A 56 15.03 5.39 4.12
N GLY A 57 15.39 4.34 3.38
CA GLY A 57 15.91 3.09 3.94
C GLY A 57 14.88 2.01 4.24
N TRP A 58 13.59 2.34 4.23
CA TRP A 58 12.50 1.37 4.42
C TRP A 58 11.40 1.58 3.39
N ILE A 59 10.67 0.50 3.11
CA ILE A 59 9.50 0.51 2.25
C ILE A 59 8.27 0.45 3.13
N GLU A 60 7.35 1.37 2.90
CA GLU A 60 6.02 1.36 3.49
C GLU A 60 5.05 0.68 2.51
N ALA A 61 4.30 -0.31 3.02
CA ALA A 61 3.23 -0.95 2.27
C ALA A 61 1.87 -0.47 2.80
N ARG A 62 1.05 0.06 1.92
CA ARG A 62 -0.32 0.52 2.23
C ARG A 62 -1.31 -0.37 1.51
N ILE A 63 -2.20 -0.98 2.28
CA ILE A 63 -3.07 -2.08 1.83
C ILE A 63 -4.52 -1.70 2.10
N ASN A 64 -5.36 -1.79 1.07
CA ASN A 64 -6.77 -1.44 1.16
C ASN A 64 -7.65 -2.65 0.87
N LEU A 65 -8.22 -3.19 1.94
CA LEU A 65 -9.07 -4.36 1.93
C LEU A 65 -10.43 -4.05 2.57
N ARG A 66 -11.37 -4.98 2.42
CA ARG A 66 -12.60 -4.94 3.23
C ARG A 66 -12.22 -5.23 4.68
N LYS A 67 -12.96 -4.64 5.62
CA LYS A 67 -12.73 -4.85 7.05
C LYS A 67 -12.58 -6.33 7.44
N GLU A 68 -13.49 -7.20 6.96
CA GLU A 68 -13.46 -8.65 7.23
C GLU A 68 -12.20 -9.36 6.70
N ASP A 69 -11.61 -8.84 5.63
CA ASP A 69 -10.39 -9.37 5.03
C ASP A 69 -9.14 -8.77 5.73
N MET A 70 -9.21 -7.50 6.13
CA MET A 70 -8.16 -6.82 6.88
C MET A 70 -7.96 -7.44 8.26
N GLU A 71 -9.05 -7.79 8.96
CA GLU A 71 -8.99 -8.46 10.27
C GLU A 71 -8.23 -9.80 10.19
N LYS A 72 -8.38 -10.54 9.09
CA LYS A 72 -7.63 -11.79 8.86
C LYS A 72 -6.19 -11.52 8.46
N PHE A 73 -5.98 -10.49 7.66
CA PHE A 73 -4.65 -10.07 7.20
C PHE A 73 -3.78 -9.63 8.38
N GLU A 74 -4.31 -8.84 9.31
CA GLU A 74 -3.61 -8.41 10.52
C GLU A 74 -3.32 -9.56 11.50
N ALA A 75 -4.17 -10.58 11.52
CA ALA A 75 -4.02 -11.74 12.39
C ALA A 75 -3.04 -12.81 11.84
N ASP A 76 -2.53 -12.64 10.62
CA ASP A 76 -1.62 -13.59 9.99
C ASP A 76 -0.23 -13.55 10.66
N LEU A 77 0.19 -14.68 11.23
CA LEU A 77 1.46 -14.79 11.96
C LEU A 77 2.67 -14.71 11.03
N GLU A 78 2.58 -15.24 9.81
CA GLU A 78 3.67 -15.15 8.84
C GLU A 78 3.88 -13.69 8.43
N LEU A 79 2.79 -12.94 8.24
CA LEU A 79 2.88 -11.51 7.95
C LEU A 79 3.51 -10.73 9.11
N GLN A 80 3.09 -11.02 10.34
CA GLN A 80 3.59 -10.33 11.53
C GLN A 80 5.11 -10.47 11.70
N GLU A 81 5.73 -11.57 11.24
CA GLU A 81 7.20 -11.73 11.25
C GLU A 81 7.93 -10.72 10.36
N PHE A 82 7.28 -10.21 9.30
CA PHE A 82 7.87 -9.24 8.36
C PHE A 82 7.54 -7.78 8.68
N LEU A 83 6.57 -7.53 9.56
CA LEU A 83 6.20 -6.18 9.96
C LEU A 83 7.16 -5.64 11.03
N SER A 84 7.64 -4.41 10.84
CA SER A 84 8.26 -3.69 11.96
C SER A 84 7.18 -3.38 13.00
N ASN A 85 7.48 -3.47 14.29
CA ASN A 85 6.56 -3.23 15.43
C ASN A 85 5.96 -1.80 15.51
N SER A 86 6.00 -1.01 14.44
CA SER A 86 5.51 0.36 14.40
C SER A 86 4.08 0.35 13.86
N GLU A 87 3.16 0.69 14.77
CA GLU A 87 1.72 0.94 14.61
C GLU A 87 1.13 0.67 13.22
N ILE A 88 0.40 -0.44 13.10
CA ILE A 88 -0.61 -0.61 12.06
C ILE A 88 -1.67 0.47 12.34
N VAL A 89 -1.61 1.58 11.61
CA VAL A 89 -2.70 2.56 11.60
C VAL A 89 -3.74 2.02 10.64
N ALA A 90 -4.69 1.28 11.20
CA ALA A 90 -5.92 0.85 10.53
C ALA A 90 -6.91 2.02 10.34
#